data_AF-A0A061Q7S5-F1
#
_entry.id   AF-A0A061Q7S5-F1
#
_cell.length_a   1.000
_cell.length_b   1.000
_cell.length_c   1.000
_cell.angle_alpha   90.00
_cell.angle_beta   90.00
_cell.angle_gamma   90.00
#
_symmetry.space_group_name_H-M   'P 1'
#
loop_
_entity.id
_entity.type
_entity.pdbx_description
1 polymer ?
#
loop_
_entity_poly.entity_id
_entity_poly.type
_entity_poly.pdbx_seq_one_letter_code
_entity_poly.pdbx_strand_id
1 'polypeptide(L)'
;MFIGASLALLVTMCLAIARAVVGPSVYDRILAANMFGTKTVLFLAVVSFLSGRPDFLDLALAYALINFVSIVAVLQFVERRARNRALEAQNPVADHAEKGAADGKAL
;
A
#
# COMPACT_ATOMS: atom_id res chain seq x y z
N MET A 1 15.50 -27.88 4.63
CA MET A 1 15.05 -27.14 3.42
C MET A 1 14.14 -25.96 3.80
N PHE A 2 12.97 -26.20 4.42
CA PHE A 2 12.04 -25.13 4.81
C PHE A 2 12.59 -24.09 5.81
N ILE A 3 13.42 -24.49 6.77
CA ILE A 3 14.07 -23.57 7.73
C ILE A 3 14.93 -22.52 7.01
N GLY A 4 15.67 -22.94 5.96
CA GLY A 4 16.46 -22.02 5.14
C GLY A 4 15.60 -21.03 4.35
N ALA A 5 14.45 -21.49 3.83
CA ALA A 5 13.47 -20.63 3.17
C ALA A 5 12.86 -19.60 4.13
N SER A 6 12.51 -20.01 5.36
CA SER A 6 12.01 -19.11 6.40
C SER A 6 13.02 -18.02 6.77
N LEU A 7 14.30 -18.38 6.92
CA LEU A 7 15.39 -17.43 7.19
C LEU A 7 15.57 -16.43 6.04
N ALA A 8 15.61 -16.92 4.79
CA ALA A 8 15.71 -16.06 3.60
C ALA A 8 14.52 -15.10 3.49
N LEU A 9 13.31 -15.56 3.81
CA LEU A 9 12.10 -14.73 3.87
C LEU A 9 12.21 -13.65 4.94
N LEU A 10 12.69 -13.98 6.14
CA LEU A 10 12.87 -13.00 7.21
C LEU A 10 13.83 -11.88 6.79
N VAL A 11 14.98 -12.23 6.20
CA VAL A 11 15.96 -11.26 5.71
C VAL A 11 15.36 -10.36 4.64
N THR A 12 14.65 -10.94 3.67
CA THR A 12 14.01 -10.16 2.62
C THR A 12 12.85 -9.29 3.13
N MET A 13 12.15 -9.69 4.20
CA MET A 13 11.16 -8.86 4.88
C MET A 13 11.80 -7.66 5.57
N CYS A 14 12.94 -7.84 6.26
CA CYS A 14 13.71 -6.74 6.83
C CYS A 14 14.16 -5.73 5.77
N LEU A 15 14.66 -6.21 4.63
CA LEU A 15 15.07 -5.34 3.51
C LEU A 15 13.87 -4.60 2.90
N ALA A 16 12.71 -5.25 2.79
CA ALA A 16 11.48 -4.62 2.28
C ALA A 16 11.02 -3.48 3.18
N ILE A 17 11.07 -3.65 4.51
CA ILE A 17 10.74 -2.58 5.47
C ILE A 17 11.74 -1.42 5.33
N ALA A 18 13.05 -1.72 5.25
CA ALA A 18 14.06 -0.68 5.06
C ALA A 18 13.79 0.14 3.77
N ARG A 19 13.42 -0.52 2.67
CA ARG A 19 13.02 0.13 1.41
C ARG A 19 11.76 0.96 1.57
N ALA A 20 10.76 0.47 2.31
CA ALA A 20 9.50 1.19 2.55
C ALA A 20 9.71 2.50 3.33
N VAL A 21 10.69 2.55 4.25
CA VAL A 21 11.00 3.75 5.03
C VAL A 21 11.84 4.74 4.21
N VAL A 22 12.84 4.26 3.47
CA VAL A 22 13.77 5.10 2.70
C VAL A 22 13.15 5.58 1.37
N GLY A 23 12.07 4.94 0.91
CA GLY A 23 11.45 5.22 -0.38
C GLY A 23 11.02 6.69 -0.55
N PRO A 24 11.55 7.40 -1.57
CA PRO A 24 11.27 8.84 -1.76
C PRO A 24 9.88 9.11 -2.34
N SER A 25 9.32 8.16 -3.09
CA SER A 25 8.00 8.30 -3.71
C SER A 25 6.94 7.47 -2.99
N VAL A 26 5.68 7.94 -3.04
CA VAL A 26 4.53 7.19 -2.51
C VAL A 26 4.42 5.83 -3.19
N TYR A 27 4.71 5.76 -4.49
CA TYR A 27 4.71 4.51 -5.26
C TYR A 27 5.80 3.52 -4.80
N ASP A 28 7.00 3.97 -4.45
CA ASP A 28 8.07 3.09 -3.93
C ASP A 28 7.66 2.50 -2.56
N ARG A 29 6.99 3.29 -1.72
CA ARG A 29 6.45 2.82 -0.43
C ARG A 29 5.32 1.79 -0.63
N ILE A 30 4.41 2.04 -1.57
CA ILE A 30 3.33 1.11 -1.94
C ILE A 30 3.94 -0.19 -2.48
N LEU A 31 4.92 -0.11 -3.39
CA LEU A 31 5.59 -1.28 -3.94
C LEU A 31 6.31 -2.09 -2.86
N ALA A 32 7.01 -1.42 -1.95
CA ALA A 32 7.68 -2.05 -0.81
C ALA A 32 6.69 -2.74 0.15
N ALA A 33 5.54 -2.12 0.42
CA ALA A 33 4.47 -2.71 1.23
C ALA A 33 3.89 -3.98 0.58
N ASN A 34 3.65 -3.97 -0.74
CA ASN A 34 3.20 -5.15 -1.47
C ASN A 34 4.24 -6.29 -1.46
N MET A 35 5.51 -5.93 -1.65
CA MET A 35 6.64 -6.85 -1.54
C MET A 35 6.78 -7.47 -0.15
N PHE A 36 6.43 -6.73 0.91
CA PHE A 36 6.40 -7.24 2.26
C PHE A 36 5.21 -8.20 2.47
N GLY A 37 3.99 -7.78 2.12
CA GLY A 37 2.79 -8.57 2.31
C GLY A 37 2.81 -9.92 1.58
N THR A 38 3.33 -9.96 0.35
CA THR A 38 3.54 -11.22 -0.39
C THR A 38 4.53 -12.17 0.27
N LYS A 39 5.59 -11.65 0.90
CA LYS A 39 6.53 -12.48 1.70
C LYS A 39 5.91 -12.96 2.99
N THR A 40 5.06 -12.16 3.64
CA THR A 40 4.29 -12.59 4.81
C THR A 40 3.40 -13.79 4.47
N VAL A 41 2.69 -13.74 3.34
CA VAL A 41 1.86 -14.87 2.88
C VAL A 41 2.70 -16.12 2.65
N LEU A 42 3.85 -15.98 1.97
CA LEU A 42 4.76 -17.10 1.72
C LEU A 42 5.34 -17.65 3.03
N PHE A 43 5.66 -16.79 3.98
CA PHE A 43 6.12 -17.17 5.31
C PHE A 43 5.05 -17.95 6.08
N LEU A 44 3.80 -17.47 6.09
CA LEU A 44 2.66 -18.17 6.69
C LEU A 44 2.45 -19.55 6.06
N ALA A 45 2.53 -19.64 4.72
CA ALA A 45 2.43 -20.92 4.02
C ALA A 45 3.55 -21.88 4.44
N VAL A 46 4.80 -21.43 4.47
CA VAL A 46 5.94 -22.27 4.89
C VAL A 46 5.82 -22.71 6.35
N VAL A 47 5.38 -21.83 7.26
CA VAL A 47 5.15 -22.16 8.67
C VAL A 47 4.01 -23.17 8.85
N SER A 48 2.95 -23.06 8.03
CA SER A 48 1.84 -24.03 8.00
C SER A 48 2.35 -25.45 7.69
N PHE A 49 3.16 -25.58 6.64
CA PHE A 49 3.80 -26.87 6.30
C PHE A 49 4.77 -27.35 7.39
N LEU A 50 5.52 -26.45 8.02
CA LEU A 50 6.44 -26.79 9.11
C LEU A 50 5.73 -27.32 10.36
N SER A 51 4.52 -26.83 10.61
CA SER A 51 3.71 -27.20 11.79
C SER A 51 2.99 -28.54 11.61
N GLY A 52 3.09 -29.17 10.42
CA GLY A 52 2.44 -30.45 10.12
C GLY A 52 0.91 -30.39 10.06
N ARG A 53 0.31 -29.20 10.17
CA ARG A 53 -1.13 -28.95 10.11
C ARG A 53 -1.43 -27.96 8.99
N PRO A 54 -1.81 -28.44 7.80
CA PRO A 54 -2.05 -27.58 6.65
C PRO A 54 -3.28 -26.66 6.81
N ASP A 55 -4.09 -26.83 7.86
CA ASP A 55 -5.25 -25.98 8.17
C ASP A 55 -4.90 -24.48 8.28
N PHE A 56 -3.64 -24.15 8.60
CA PHE A 56 -3.16 -22.75 8.61
C PHE A 56 -2.95 -22.17 7.20
N LEU A 57 -3.06 -22.97 6.14
CA LEU A 57 -2.97 -22.49 4.76
C LEU A 57 -4.17 -21.60 4.41
N ASP A 58 -5.34 -21.84 4.99
CA ASP A 58 -6.52 -20.99 4.81
C ASP A 58 -6.27 -19.57 5.34
N LEU A 59 -5.54 -19.47 6.46
CA LEU A 59 -5.08 -18.18 6.98
C LEU A 59 -4.15 -17.48 5.99
N ALA A 60 -3.17 -18.20 5.43
CA ALA A 60 -2.26 -17.64 4.43
C ALA A 60 -3.01 -17.14 3.19
N LEU A 61 -4.01 -17.89 2.70
CA LEU A 61 -4.86 -17.49 1.58
C LEU A 61 -5.71 -16.27 1.90
N ALA A 62 -6.32 -16.21 3.10
CA ALA A 62 -7.06 -15.02 3.55
C ALA A 62 -6.16 -13.78 3.61
N TYR A 63 -4.94 -13.91 4.15
CA TYR A 63 -3.96 -12.82 4.17
C TYR A 63 -3.51 -12.41 2.76
N ALA A 64 -3.44 -13.35 1.81
CA ALA A 64 -3.12 -13.04 0.42
C ALA A 64 -4.19 -12.15 -0.22
N LEU A 65 -5.47 -12.49 0.01
CA LEU A 65 -6.60 -11.70 -0.45
C LEU A 65 -6.62 -10.32 0.19
N ILE A 66 -6.42 -10.23 1.51
CA ILE A 66 -6.36 -8.96 2.24
C ILE A 66 -5.23 -8.08 1.69
N ASN A 67 -4.03 -8.64 1.47
CA ASN A 67 -2.90 -7.89 0.93
C ASN A 67 -3.21 -7.36 -0.49
N PHE A 68 -3.82 -8.19 -1.34
CA PHE A 68 -4.20 -7.80 -2.69
C PHE A 68 -5.25 -6.69 -2.70
N VAL A 69 -6.32 -6.80 -1.91
CA VAL A 69 -7.35 -5.77 -1.82
C VAL A 69 -6.76 -4.47 -1.25
N SER A 70 -5.91 -4.56 -0.23
CA SER A 70 -5.26 -3.40 0.40
C SER A 70 -4.44 -2.60 -0.60
N ILE A 71 -3.62 -3.26 -1.43
CA ILE A 71 -2.76 -2.56 -2.37
C ILE A 71 -3.56 -1.88 -3.48
N VAL A 72 -4.61 -2.56 -3.99
CA VAL A 72 -5.52 -1.99 -5.00
C VAL A 72 -6.26 -0.79 -4.43
N ALA A 73 -6.75 -0.87 -3.19
CA ALA A 73 -7.45 0.23 -2.53
C ALA A 73 -6.55 1.46 -2.35
N VAL A 74 -5.31 1.26 -1.90
CA VAL A 74 -4.33 2.35 -1.72
C VAL A 74 -3.98 2.98 -3.07
N LEU A 75 -3.75 2.15 -4.11
CA LEU A 75 -3.40 2.66 -5.44
C LEU A 75 -4.54 3.50 -6.03
N GLN A 76 -5.78 3.00 -5.93
CA GLN A 76 -6.97 3.72 -6.36
C GLN A 76 -7.16 5.03 -5.60
N PHE A 77 -6.90 5.04 -4.28
CA PHE A 77 -6.96 6.26 -3.48
C PHE A 77 -5.95 7.31 -3.94
N VAL A 78 -4.70 6.90 -4.19
CA VAL A 78 -3.65 7.81 -4.67
C VAL A 78 -3.99 8.38 -6.03
N GLU A 79 -4.43 7.54 -6.97
CA GLU A 79 -4.81 7.97 -8.32
C GLU A 79 -6.02 8.91 -8.29
N ARG A 80 -7.05 8.57 -7.51
CA ARG A 80 -8.24 9.43 -7.35
C ARG A 80 -7.87 10.79 -6.78
N ARG A 81 -6.96 10.85 -5.80
CA ARG A 81 -6.50 12.12 -5.23
C ARG A 81 -5.68 12.95 -6.23
N ALA A 82 -4.85 12.30 -7.05
CA ALA A 82 -4.09 12.99 -8.09
C ALA A 82 -5.03 13.59 -9.15
N ARG A 83 -6.01 12.82 -9.60
CA ARG A 83 -7.03 13.27 -10.56
C ARG A 83 -7.87 14.42 -10.03
N ASN A 84 -8.34 14.36 -8.79
CA ASN A 84 -9.13 15.44 -8.18
C ASN A 84 -8.35 16.77 -8.12
N ARG A 85 -7.07 16.73 -7.73
CA ARG A 85 -6.21 17.93 -7.73
C ARG A 85 -6.02 18.53 -9.12
N ALA A 86 -5.93 17.69 -10.15
CA ALA A 86 -5.81 18.15 -11.53
C ALA A 86 -7.09 18.85 -12.02
N LEU A 87 -8.26 18.41 -11.56
CA LEU A 87 -9.55 19.05 -11.88
C LEU A 87 -9.71 20.39 -11.16
N GLU A 88 -9.32 20.47 -9.89
CA GLU A 88 -9.31 21.73 -9.12
C GLU A 88 -8.39 22.78 -9.77
N ALA A 89 -7.19 22.39 -10.20
CA ALA A 89 -6.25 23.27 -10.88
C ALA A 89 -6.75 23.76 -12.25
N GLN A 90 -7.68 23.01 -12.88
CA GLN A 90 -8.30 23.37 -14.17
C GLN A 90 -9.54 24.26 -14.01
N ASN A 91 -9.99 24.56 -12.78
CA ASN A 91 -11.12 25.46 -12.53
C ASN A 91 -10.68 26.79 -11.88
N PRO A 92 -9.88 27.64 -12.57
CA PRO A 92 -9.44 28.93 -12.04
C PRO A 92 -10.59 29.93 -11.86
N VAL A 93 -11.73 29.72 -12.53
CA VAL A 93 -12.90 30.62 -12.46
C VAL A 93 -13.58 30.55 -11.08
N ALA A 94 -13.60 29.38 -10.43
CA ALA A 94 -14.15 29.23 -9.09
C ALA A 94 -13.31 29.97 -8.03
N ASP A 95 -11.97 29.91 -8.14
CA ASP A 95 -11.04 30.60 -7.22
C ASP A 95 -11.17 32.13 -7.32
N HIS A 96 -11.31 32.66 -8.55
CA HIS A 96 -11.51 34.10 -8.75
C HIS A 96 -12.90 34.60 -8.34
N ALA A 97 -13.95 33.79 -8.53
CA ALA A 97 -15.32 34.15 -8.14
C ALA A 97 -15.50 34.15 -6.61
N GLU A 98 -14.90 33.19 -5.90
CA GLU A 98 -14.96 33.12 -4.43
C GLU A 98 -14.19 34.28 -3.78
N LYS A 99 -13.01 34.63 -4.34
CA LYS A 99 -12.20 35.75 -3.86
C LYS A 99 -12.86 37.11 -4.09
N GLY A 100 -13.51 37.32 -5.24
CA GLY A 100 -14.28 38.54 -5.51
C GLY A 100 -15.54 38.69 -4.64
N ALA A 101 -16.20 37.57 -4.30
CA ALA A 101 -17.36 37.56 -3.42
C ALA A 101 -16.99 37.80 -1.94
N ALA A 102 -15.81 37.36 -1.50
CA ALA A 102 -15.29 37.61 -0.16
C ALA A 102 -14.87 39.09 0.02
N ASP A 103 -14.25 39.69 -0.99
CA ASP A 103 -13.82 41.10 -0.96
C ASP A 103 -15.02 42.06 -0.95
N GLY A 104 -16.09 41.73 -1.69
CA GLY A 104 -17.33 42.52 -1.73
C GLY A 104 -18.18 42.47 -0.45
N LYS A 105 -17.87 41.57 0.50
CA LYS A 105 -18.54 41.50 1.82
C LYS A 105 -17.79 42.28 2.92
N ALA A 106 -16.58 42.77 2.63
CA ALA A 106 -15.77 43.55 3.56
C ALA A 106 -16.01 45.08 3.46
N LEU A 107 -16.88 45.52 2.54
CA LEU A 107 -17.36 46.89 2.35
C LEU A 107 -18.82 47.01 2.82
#